data_AF-A0A4C2E2B4-F1
#
_entry.id   AF-A0A4C2E2B4-F1
#
_cell.length_a   1.000
_cell.length_b   1.000
_cell.length_c   1.000
_cell.angle_alpha   90.00
_cell.angle_beta   90.00
_cell.angle_gamma   90.00
#
_symmetry.space_group_name_H-M   'P 1'
#
loop_
_entity.id
_entity.type
_entity.pdbx_description
1 polymer ?
#
loop_
_entity_poly.entity_id
_entity_poly.type
_entity_poly.pdbx_seq_one_letter_code
_entity_poly.pdbx_strand_id
1 'polypeptide(L)'
;MVLNISINTPPPYLTLNRNEQLPVVMTVAGSDSSGGAGIEADVKTITAHKCYAMTCVGALTAQTPAKVYSIHSLPREFISQVLDVNLKDMKCDVIKTGMLTENAVDALAIKLNAMGCNRPTLVVDPVLVATSGSALSSDVLINSIKEKITPLAELLTPNISECFKLIGSEFELHNISDLYDLARKVAVATRSRNILIKGGHIPWGRDGKNFVTDVLYLCHENKFVLYSGPRILTTATHGTGCTLASAIASNLARGYPLSQAVYGGIEYVQGGVSIGCQVTSSHIKNNGPINHVFAVEVPLEGMVQDECFTAQDVIPAAVNPTISSIIAGDFFEYLVSHPKVKPHWESYIHHDFVRQVAEGTLPRHKFQFFIEQDYAYLLDYARVHCIAGSKAPSLDDVEKELLIVGSVRNEMAQHEKRLTEEFGVTDSNYFACIKRSQALKAYSRYFNDVAKRGSWQELVASLSPCLMGYGKALLHFRNQIAAEKGTVYREWCDTYLSSWYQDGMVQGQGLLNQIAQTSSADQLDNLLSIYANVCELETKFWSSALYHDSK
;
A
#
# COMPACT_ATOMS: atom_id res chain seq x y z
N MET A 1 32.57 -36.26 -7.74
CA MET A 1 32.26 -35.03 -8.52
C MET A 1 32.24 -33.88 -7.54
N VAL A 2 32.99 -32.81 -7.79
CA VAL A 2 33.06 -31.62 -6.92
C VAL A 2 32.54 -30.44 -7.72
N LEU A 3 31.56 -29.71 -7.18
CA LEU A 3 31.01 -28.50 -7.77
C LEU A 3 31.63 -27.29 -7.06
N ASN A 4 32.26 -26.40 -7.82
CA ASN A 4 32.79 -25.13 -7.31
C ASN A 4 31.86 -24.01 -7.76
N ILE A 5 31.31 -23.27 -6.80
CA ILE A 5 30.33 -22.20 -7.04
C ILE A 5 30.88 -20.90 -6.46
N SER A 6 31.01 -19.88 -7.29
CA SER A 6 31.37 -18.53 -6.87
C SER A 6 30.16 -17.82 -6.26
N ILE A 7 30.37 -17.07 -5.18
CA ILE A 7 29.34 -16.22 -4.56
C ILE A 7 29.48 -14.80 -5.07
N ASN A 8 28.38 -14.20 -5.54
CA ASN A 8 28.37 -12.83 -6.06
C ASN A 8 28.75 -11.80 -4.99
N THR A 9 29.31 -10.67 -5.43
CA THR A 9 29.41 -9.47 -4.62
C THR A 9 28.03 -8.84 -4.39
N PRO A 10 27.85 -7.99 -3.37
CA PRO A 10 26.58 -7.30 -3.15
C PRO A 10 26.14 -6.45 -4.36
N PRO A 11 24.83 -6.23 -4.56
CA PRO A 11 24.33 -5.36 -5.62
C PRO A 11 24.95 -3.96 -5.55
N PRO A 12 25.54 -3.43 -6.65
CA PRO A 12 26.36 -2.21 -6.59
C PRO A 12 25.64 -1.00 -5.99
N TYR A 13 24.39 -0.76 -6.34
CA TYR A 13 23.62 0.39 -5.83
C TYR A 13 23.40 0.32 -4.31
N LEU A 14 23.20 -0.87 -3.74
CA LEU A 14 23.01 -1.04 -2.31
C LEU A 14 24.29 -0.72 -1.51
N THR A 15 25.47 -0.88 -2.12
CA THR A 15 26.76 -0.58 -1.47
C THR A 15 26.98 0.91 -1.18
N LEU A 16 26.21 1.80 -1.82
CA LEU A 16 26.25 3.24 -1.54
C LEU A 16 25.87 3.56 -0.09
N ASN A 17 25.10 2.69 0.56
CA ASN A 17 24.72 2.80 1.97
C ASN A 17 25.64 1.98 2.89
N ARG A 18 26.92 1.77 2.53
CA ARG A 18 27.87 1.07 3.40
C ARG A 18 28.04 1.84 4.72
N ASN A 19 28.04 1.10 5.84
CA ASN A 19 28.08 1.67 7.20
C ASN A 19 26.94 2.67 7.47
N GLU A 20 25.75 2.41 6.91
CA GLU A 20 24.55 3.21 7.14
C GLU A 20 24.33 3.43 8.64
N GLN A 21 24.16 4.69 9.03
CA GLN A 21 23.79 5.07 10.39
C GLN A 21 22.30 4.81 10.58
N LEU A 22 21.95 3.52 10.74
CA LEU A 22 20.57 3.09 10.86
C LEU A 22 19.89 3.75 12.08
N PRO A 23 18.65 4.26 11.92
CA PRO A 23 17.86 4.68 13.07
C PRO A 23 17.62 3.50 14.02
N VAL A 24 17.81 3.71 15.32
CA VAL A 24 17.71 2.63 16.31
C VAL A 24 16.45 2.80 17.16
N VAL A 25 15.58 1.78 17.12
CA VAL A 25 14.34 1.73 17.90
C VAL A 25 14.42 0.58 18.89
N MET A 26 14.23 0.87 20.18
CA MET A 26 14.09 -0.16 21.20
C MET A 26 12.62 -0.37 21.55
N THR A 27 12.14 -1.62 21.51
CA THR A 27 10.83 -1.96 22.07
C THR A 27 10.95 -2.49 23.49
N VAL A 28 10.10 -1.98 24.39
CA VAL A 28 9.89 -2.49 25.75
C VAL A 28 8.45 -3.02 25.84
N ALA A 29 8.28 -4.33 25.70
CA ALA A 29 6.95 -4.94 25.61
C ALA A 29 6.96 -6.43 26.02
N GLY A 30 5.78 -7.03 26.10
CA GLY A 30 5.63 -8.48 26.18
C GLY A 30 5.85 -9.19 24.84
N SER A 31 6.28 -10.44 24.90
CA SER A 31 6.37 -11.34 23.75
C SER A 31 4.99 -11.94 23.43
N ASP A 32 4.61 -11.94 22.15
CA ASP A 32 3.59 -12.82 21.57
C ASP A 32 4.33 -13.84 20.70
N SER A 33 4.53 -15.04 21.25
CA SER A 33 5.32 -16.09 20.61
C SER A 33 4.73 -16.62 19.29
N SER A 34 3.46 -16.31 18.97
CA SER A 34 2.90 -16.59 17.64
C SER A 34 3.39 -15.61 16.56
N GLY A 35 4.00 -14.50 16.96
CA GLY A 35 4.60 -13.50 16.08
C GLY A 35 3.61 -12.50 15.47
N GLY A 36 2.36 -12.46 15.95
CA GLY A 36 1.33 -11.57 15.41
C GLY A 36 1.28 -10.19 16.06
N ALA A 37 1.63 -10.08 17.35
CA ALA A 37 1.68 -8.85 18.13
C ALA A 37 3.00 -8.79 18.94
N GLY A 38 3.02 -8.02 20.03
CA GLY A 38 4.14 -8.00 20.99
C GLY A 38 5.46 -7.50 20.39
N ILE A 39 6.56 -7.88 21.05
CA ILE A 39 7.92 -7.56 20.60
C ILE A 39 8.20 -8.10 19.19
N GLU A 40 7.62 -9.22 18.81
CA GLU A 40 7.81 -9.85 17.51
C GLU A 40 7.23 -8.98 16.39
N ALA A 41 6.01 -8.46 16.56
CA ALA A 41 5.42 -7.50 15.63
C ALA A 41 6.22 -6.19 15.59
N ASP A 42 6.73 -5.76 16.75
CA ASP A 42 7.56 -4.56 16.84
C ASP A 42 8.84 -4.73 16.02
N VAL A 43 9.60 -5.81 16.23
CA VAL A 43 10.84 -6.11 15.49
C VAL A 43 10.57 -6.27 13.99
N LYS A 44 9.51 -6.98 13.60
CA LYS A 44 9.11 -7.10 12.18
C LYS A 44 8.86 -5.74 11.55
N THR A 45 8.11 -4.89 12.24
CA THR A 45 7.76 -3.55 11.75
C THR A 45 8.97 -2.64 11.66
N ILE A 46 9.81 -2.60 12.69
CA ILE A 46 11.05 -1.81 12.72
C ILE A 46 11.98 -2.24 11.58
N THR A 47 12.09 -3.55 11.34
CA THR A 47 12.89 -4.12 10.25
C THR A 47 12.32 -3.72 8.88
N ALA A 48 11.01 -3.84 8.69
CA ALA A 48 10.33 -3.42 7.45
C ALA A 48 10.46 -1.90 7.18
N HIS A 49 10.70 -1.09 8.21
CA HIS A 49 10.99 0.35 8.12
C HIS A 49 12.49 0.66 7.97
N LYS A 50 13.33 -0.35 7.68
CA LYS A 50 14.79 -0.21 7.52
C LYS A 50 15.43 0.51 8.71
N CYS A 51 15.05 0.09 9.92
CA CYS A 51 15.57 0.56 11.20
C CYS A 51 16.18 -0.61 11.96
N TYR A 52 17.08 -0.33 12.90
CA TYR A 52 17.67 -1.33 13.78
C TYR A 52 16.78 -1.55 15.01
N ALA A 53 16.34 -2.79 15.22
CA ALA A 53 15.48 -3.14 16.35
C ALA A 53 16.31 -3.61 17.55
N MET A 54 16.05 -3.03 18.72
CA MET A 54 16.49 -3.54 20.02
C MET A 54 15.28 -3.98 20.84
N THR A 55 15.47 -4.91 21.76
CA THR A 55 14.38 -5.47 22.57
C THR A 55 14.70 -5.41 24.06
N CYS A 56 13.66 -5.17 24.85
CA CYS A 56 13.66 -5.34 26.29
C CYS A 56 12.32 -6.01 26.66
N VAL A 57 12.37 -7.32 26.90
CA VAL A 57 11.17 -8.10 27.19
C VAL A 57 10.69 -7.78 28.61
N GLY A 58 9.43 -7.36 28.75
CA GLY A 58 8.79 -7.12 30.06
C GLY A 58 8.02 -8.34 30.60
N ALA A 59 7.55 -9.19 29.70
CA ALA A 59 6.86 -10.45 30.01
C ALA A 59 6.98 -11.43 28.85
N LEU A 60 7.03 -12.72 29.16
CA LEU A 60 6.85 -13.79 28.20
C LEU A 60 5.40 -14.26 28.22
N THR A 61 4.79 -14.46 27.07
CA THR A 61 3.44 -15.04 26.99
C THR A 61 3.43 -16.30 26.13
N ALA A 62 2.61 -17.27 26.54
CA ALA A 62 2.13 -18.28 25.63
C ALA A 62 0.86 -17.72 24.99
N GLN A 63 0.95 -17.23 23.76
CA GLN A 63 -0.15 -16.53 23.09
C GLN A 63 -0.24 -16.94 21.62
N THR A 64 -1.46 -16.99 21.12
CA THR A 64 -1.78 -17.11 19.69
C THR A 64 -2.93 -16.14 19.36
N PRO A 65 -3.30 -15.98 18.07
CA PRO A 65 -4.52 -15.24 17.73
C PRO A 65 -5.79 -15.80 18.38
N ALA A 66 -5.79 -17.04 18.90
CA ALA A 66 -6.95 -17.59 19.59
C ALA A 66 -7.17 -16.92 20.96
N LYS A 67 -6.12 -16.84 21.80
CA LYS A 67 -6.14 -16.26 23.15
C LYS A 67 -4.74 -16.18 23.75
N VAL A 68 -4.66 -15.53 24.91
CA VAL A 68 -3.53 -15.62 25.84
C VAL A 68 -3.73 -16.86 26.74
N TYR A 69 -2.73 -17.74 26.83
CA TYR A 69 -2.77 -18.97 27.63
C TYR A 69 -2.08 -18.80 28.98
N SER A 70 -0.95 -18.07 29.01
CA SER A 70 -0.23 -17.75 30.24
C SER A 70 0.63 -16.51 30.05
N ILE A 71 0.91 -15.83 31.16
CA ILE A 71 1.79 -14.66 31.23
C ILE A 71 2.83 -14.93 32.32
N HIS A 72 4.10 -14.75 31.98
CA HIS A 72 5.23 -14.84 32.89
C HIS A 72 5.96 -13.50 32.93
N SER A 73 5.76 -12.74 34.01
CA SER A 73 6.43 -11.46 34.24
C SER A 73 7.90 -11.68 34.56
N LEU A 74 8.79 -10.91 33.93
CA LEU A 74 10.21 -10.96 34.23
C LEU A 74 10.55 -10.15 35.50
N PRO A 75 11.60 -10.53 36.26
CA PRO A 75 12.06 -9.76 37.41
C PRO A 75 12.52 -8.35 37.02
N ARG A 76 12.19 -7.36 37.84
CA ARG A 76 12.55 -5.95 37.61
C ARG A 76 14.05 -5.74 37.46
N GLU A 77 14.84 -6.47 38.24
CA GLU A 77 16.31 -6.38 38.26
C GLU A 77 16.90 -6.80 36.90
N PHE A 78 16.33 -7.85 36.30
CA PHE A 78 16.75 -8.31 34.97
C PHE A 78 16.36 -7.31 33.88
N ILE A 79 15.13 -6.76 33.93
CA ILE A 79 14.68 -5.72 33.00
C ILE A 79 15.60 -4.49 33.09
N SER A 80 15.94 -4.07 34.32
CA SER A 80 16.85 -2.95 34.58
C SER A 80 18.23 -3.22 33.98
N GLN A 81 18.77 -4.42 34.17
CA GLN A 81 20.04 -4.83 33.58
C GLN A 81 20.02 -4.75 32.04
N VAL A 82 18.94 -5.22 31.39
CA VAL A 82 18.79 -5.14 29.92
C VAL A 82 18.76 -3.68 29.46
N LEU A 83 17.97 -2.83 30.13
CA LEU A 83 17.91 -1.40 29.82
C LEU A 83 19.28 -0.73 30.00
N ASP A 84 20.01 -1.08 31.05
CA ASP A 84 21.32 -0.51 31.34
C ASP A 84 22.36 -0.87 30.29
N VAL A 85 22.50 -2.15 29.96
CA VAL A 85 23.50 -2.59 28.97
C VAL A 85 23.18 -2.10 27.57
N ASN A 86 21.91 -2.17 27.14
CA ASN A 86 21.51 -1.71 25.81
C ASN A 86 21.73 -0.20 25.67
N LEU A 87 21.28 0.62 26.63
CA LEU A 87 21.39 2.08 26.53
C LEU A 87 22.78 2.62 26.85
N LYS A 88 23.69 1.76 27.35
CA LYS A 88 25.10 2.09 27.54
C LYS A 88 25.91 1.85 26.27
N ASP A 89 25.71 0.69 25.63
CA ASP A 89 26.59 0.23 24.56
C ASP A 89 26.03 0.50 23.16
N MET A 90 24.71 0.68 23.03
CA MET A 90 24.04 0.94 21.76
C MET A 90 23.49 2.37 21.70
N LYS A 91 23.53 2.96 20.50
CA LYS A 91 22.73 4.16 20.22
C LYS A 91 21.24 3.80 20.32
N CYS A 92 20.42 4.70 20.84
CA CYS A 92 18.97 4.54 20.86
C CYS A 92 18.30 5.88 20.53
N ASP A 93 17.60 5.94 19.40
CA ASP A 93 16.91 7.16 18.95
C ASP A 93 15.50 7.24 19.54
N VAL A 94 14.78 6.11 19.53
CA VAL A 94 13.40 6.03 20.02
C VAL A 94 13.18 4.77 20.84
N ILE A 95 12.42 4.89 21.92
CA ILE A 95 11.86 3.78 22.68
C ILE A 95 10.36 3.70 22.40
N LYS A 96 9.87 2.51 22.06
CA LYS A 96 8.44 2.19 21.97
C LYS A 96 8.06 1.28 23.13
N THR A 97 6.95 1.54 23.80
CA THR A 97 6.41 0.60 24.79
C THR A 97 5.16 -0.09 24.28
N GLY A 98 4.98 -1.37 24.64
CA GLY A 98 3.75 -2.14 24.41
C GLY A 98 3.12 -2.60 25.72
N MET A 99 2.73 -3.88 25.82
CA MET A 99 2.27 -4.46 27.10
C MET A 99 3.40 -4.37 28.14
N LEU A 100 3.15 -3.65 29.23
CA LEU A 100 4.08 -3.52 30.36
C LEU A 100 3.53 -4.24 31.59
N THR A 101 4.43 -4.79 32.40
CA THR A 101 4.16 -5.25 33.76
C THR A 101 4.53 -4.16 34.75
N GLU A 102 4.12 -4.28 36.02
CA GLU A 102 4.53 -3.32 37.07
C GLU A 102 6.06 -3.25 37.19
N ASN A 103 6.74 -4.40 37.13
CA ASN A 103 8.20 -4.48 37.10
C ASN A 103 8.81 -3.71 35.91
N ALA A 104 8.21 -3.84 34.72
CA ALA A 104 8.71 -3.15 33.53
C ALA A 104 8.48 -1.63 33.59
N VAL A 105 7.32 -1.20 34.10
CA VAL A 105 7.02 0.22 34.33
C VAL A 105 8.04 0.84 35.27
N ASP A 106 8.32 0.18 36.40
CA ASP A 106 9.25 0.69 37.39
C ASP A 106 10.69 0.78 36.85
N ALA A 107 11.19 -0.29 36.23
CA ALA A 107 12.53 -0.31 35.66
C ALA A 107 12.71 0.76 34.57
N LEU A 108 11.74 0.88 33.66
CA LEU A 108 11.78 1.85 32.57
C LEU A 108 11.71 3.28 33.08
N ALA A 109 10.79 3.59 34.00
CA ALA A 109 10.64 4.91 34.56
C ALA A 109 11.92 5.36 35.29
N ILE A 110 12.53 4.49 36.10
CA ILE A 110 13.79 4.79 36.79
C ILE A 110 14.88 5.13 35.76
N LYS A 111 15.04 4.30 34.73
CA LYS A 111 16.07 4.50 33.71
C LYS A 111 15.87 5.80 32.93
N LEU A 112 14.65 6.06 32.45
CA LEU A 112 14.36 7.27 31.65
C LEU A 112 14.53 8.54 32.47
N ASN A 113 14.13 8.55 33.74
CA ASN A 113 14.33 9.70 34.61
C ASN A 113 15.82 9.94 34.90
N ALA A 114 16.61 8.89 35.10
CA ALA A 114 18.05 9.01 35.31
C ALA A 114 18.78 9.61 34.09
N MET A 115 18.26 9.41 32.87
CA MET A 115 18.81 9.99 31.64
C MET A 115 18.41 11.47 31.42
N GLY A 116 17.34 11.93 32.07
CA GLY A 116 16.89 13.32 32.01
C GLY A 116 16.62 13.80 30.57
N CYS A 117 17.27 14.89 30.15
CA CYS A 117 17.13 15.44 28.80
C CYS A 117 17.84 14.62 27.70
N ASN A 118 18.75 13.71 28.08
CA ASN A 118 19.48 12.86 27.13
C ASN A 118 18.74 11.55 26.80
N ARG A 119 17.52 11.37 27.31
CA ARG A 119 16.73 10.17 27.07
C ARG A 119 16.23 10.11 25.60
N PRO A 120 16.10 8.89 25.02
CA PRO A 120 15.47 8.73 23.71
C PRO A 120 14.02 9.23 23.70
N THR A 121 13.51 9.57 22.52
CA THR A 121 12.08 9.86 22.33
C THR A 121 11.24 8.64 22.74
N LEU A 122 10.09 8.87 23.37
CA LEU A 122 9.24 7.78 23.87
C LEU A 122 7.88 7.76 23.17
N VAL A 123 7.55 6.64 22.53
CA VAL A 123 6.21 6.34 21.98
C VAL A 123 5.56 5.28 22.87
N VAL A 124 4.37 5.59 23.39
CA VAL A 124 3.67 4.71 24.34
C VAL A 124 2.40 4.17 23.71
N ASP A 125 2.34 2.85 23.51
CA ASP A 125 1.10 2.12 23.21
C ASP A 125 0.55 1.53 24.51
N PRO A 126 -0.51 2.11 25.11
CA PRO A 126 -1.01 1.69 26.41
C PRO A 126 -1.86 0.43 26.26
N VAL A 127 -1.22 -0.73 26.11
CA VAL A 127 -1.89 -2.03 25.96
C VAL A 127 -2.53 -2.44 27.29
N LEU A 128 -3.81 -2.10 27.48
CA LEU A 128 -4.57 -2.38 28.72
C LEU A 128 -5.55 -3.56 28.58
N VAL A 129 -5.78 -4.04 27.36
CA VAL A 129 -6.65 -5.17 27.02
C VAL A 129 -6.02 -5.95 25.88
N ALA A 130 -6.05 -7.27 25.93
CA ALA A 130 -5.60 -8.10 24.81
C ALA A 130 -6.57 -7.98 23.64
N THR A 131 -6.09 -8.14 22.41
CA THR A 131 -6.95 -8.22 21.21
C THR A 131 -8.02 -9.33 21.34
N SER A 132 -7.73 -10.40 22.09
CA SER A 132 -8.68 -11.48 22.42
C SER A 132 -9.71 -11.12 23.50
N GLY A 133 -9.71 -9.88 24.01
CA GLY A 133 -10.62 -9.39 25.04
C GLY A 133 -10.21 -9.67 26.49
N SER A 134 -9.08 -10.34 26.72
CA SER A 134 -8.59 -10.63 28.08
C SER A 134 -8.07 -9.35 28.76
N ALA A 135 -8.49 -9.08 29.99
CA ALA A 135 -7.94 -7.98 30.78
C ALA A 135 -6.46 -8.25 31.07
N LEU A 136 -5.59 -7.31 30.69
CA LEU A 136 -4.13 -7.42 30.87
C LEU A 136 -3.60 -6.53 32.00
N SER A 137 -4.42 -5.65 32.56
CA SER A 137 -3.99 -4.62 33.50
C SER A 137 -4.87 -4.51 34.74
N SER A 138 -4.23 -4.37 35.90
CA SER A 138 -4.85 -3.92 37.16
C SER A 138 -4.97 -2.39 37.20
N ASP A 139 -5.82 -1.84 38.06
CA ASP A 139 -5.90 -0.38 38.30
C ASP A 139 -4.56 0.18 38.81
N VAL A 140 -3.81 -0.63 39.57
CA VAL A 140 -2.46 -0.31 40.05
C VAL A 140 -1.50 -0.08 38.89
N LEU A 141 -1.53 -0.97 37.89
CA LEU A 141 -0.69 -0.84 36.70
C LEU A 141 -1.10 0.36 35.85
N ILE A 142 -2.41 0.60 35.65
CA ILE A 142 -2.91 1.77 34.89
C ILE A 142 -2.42 3.07 35.54
N ASN A 143 -2.56 3.20 36.86
CA ASN A 143 -2.09 4.38 37.58
C ASN A 143 -0.57 4.53 37.51
N SER A 144 0.18 3.42 37.63
CA SER A 144 1.63 3.44 37.49
C SER A 144 2.08 3.91 36.10
N ILE A 145 1.41 3.46 35.03
CA ILE A 145 1.69 3.93 33.66
C ILE A 145 1.39 5.44 33.54
N LYS A 146 0.23 5.90 34.03
CA LYS A 146 -0.19 7.31 33.97
C LYS A 146 0.74 8.25 34.74
N GLU A 147 1.26 7.81 35.88
CA GLU A 147 2.08 8.66 36.73
C GLU A 147 3.56 8.62 36.34
N LYS A 148 4.07 7.45 35.95
CA LYS A 148 5.51 7.24 35.76
C LYS A 148 5.95 7.25 34.29
N ILE A 149 5.08 6.88 33.34
CA ILE A 149 5.44 6.65 31.93
C ILE A 149 4.84 7.70 31.00
N THR A 150 3.52 7.91 31.03
CA THR A 150 2.87 8.81 30.07
C THR A 150 3.33 10.28 30.12
N PRO A 151 3.78 10.85 31.26
CA PRO A 151 4.35 12.21 31.29
C PRO A 151 5.69 12.31 30.55
N LEU A 152 6.36 11.18 30.34
CA LEU A 152 7.62 11.08 29.61
C LEU A 152 7.40 10.92 28.10
N ALA A 153 6.18 10.60 27.66
CA ALA A 153 5.87 10.27 26.28
C ALA A 153 5.90 11.50 25.34
N GLU A 154 6.51 11.32 24.18
CA GLU A 154 6.33 12.22 23.04
C GLU A 154 4.97 11.96 22.38
N LEU A 155 4.57 10.68 22.25
CA LEU A 155 3.28 10.28 21.70
C LEU A 155 2.66 9.16 22.54
N LEU A 156 1.38 9.31 22.88
CA LEU A 156 0.54 8.24 23.41
C LEU A 156 -0.46 7.78 22.33
N THR A 157 -0.61 6.48 22.11
CA THR A 157 -1.47 5.94 21.02
C THR A 157 -2.63 5.08 21.54
N PRO A 158 -3.54 5.57 22.39
CA PRO A 158 -4.62 4.75 22.95
C PRO A 158 -5.74 4.50 21.93
N ASN A 159 -6.39 3.34 22.00
CA ASN A 159 -7.72 3.15 21.41
C ASN A 159 -8.79 3.77 22.32
N ILE A 160 -10.05 3.77 21.88
CA ILE A 160 -11.15 4.39 22.63
C ILE A 160 -11.36 3.75 24.02
N SER A 161 -11.32 2.42 24.13
CA SER A 161 -11.51 1.75 25.43
C SER A 161 -10.33 2.00 26.38
N GLU A 162 -9.10 2.10 25.85
CA GLU A 162 -7.91 2.52 26.58
C GLU A 162 -8.03 3.99 27.04
N CYS A 163 -8.61 4.88 26.23
CA CYS A 163 -8.88 6.27 26.63
C CYS A 163 -9.77 6.31 27.88
N PHE A 164 -10.86 5.55 27.90
CA PHE A 164 -11.80 5.49 29.03
C PHE A 164 -11.14 4.97 30.30
N LYS A 165 -10.29 3.94 30.18
CA LYS A 165 -9.49 3.44 31.32
C LYS A 165 -8.50 4.49 31.83
N LEU A 166 -7.84 5.22 30.94
CA LEU A 166 -6.87 6.25 31.33
C LEU A 166 -7.52 7.43 32.05
N ILE A 167 -8.72 7.85 31.65
CA ILE A 167 -9.47 8.94 32.29
C ILE A 167 -10.35 8.48 33.47
N GLY A 168 -10.55 7.17 33.63
CA GLY A 168 -11.37 6.58 34.71
C GLY A 168 -12.88 6.82 34.57
N SER A 169 -13.36 7.14 33.37
CA SER A 169 -14.77 7.38 33.06
C SER A 169 -15.08 7.06 31.60
N GLU A 170 -16.31 6.61 31.34
CA GLU A 170 -16.79 6.35 29.98
C GLU A 170 -17.47 7.59 29.38
N PHE A 171 -17.43 7.68 28.05
CA PHE A 171 -18.07 8.75 27.28
C PHE A 171 -18.85 8.15 26.13
N GLU A 172 -20.04 8.69 25.88
CA GLU A 172 -20.72 8.43 24.62
C GLU A 172 -20.07 9.27 23.51
N LEU A 173 -19.81 8.62 22.37
CA LEU A 173 -19.22 9.24 21.19
C LEU A 173 -20.26 9.22 20.07
N HIS A 174 -20.78 10.39 19.72
CA HIS A 174 -21.82 10.57 18.71
C HIS A 174 -21.25 11.15 17.41
N ASN A 175 -20.16 11.93 17.51
CA ASN A 175 -19.56 12.62 16.38
C ASN A 175 -18.05 12.83 16.57
N ILE A 176 -17.39 13.34 15.52
CA ILE A 176 -15.93 13.57 15.52
C ILE A 176 -15.51 14.62 16.56
N SER A 177 -16.34 15.61 16.88
CA SER A 177 -16.03 16.61 17.92
C SER A 177 -15.84 15.96 19.29
N ASP A 178 -16.58 14.90 19.58
CA ASP A 178 -16.47 14.17 20.85
C ASP A 178 -15.08 13.50 20.98
N LEU A 179 -14.46 13.11 19.86
CA LEU A 179 -13.08 12.60 19.85
C LEU A 179 -12.07 13.71 20.18
N TYR A 180 -12.32 14.96 19.78
CA TYR A 180 -11.45 16.09 20.15
C TYR A 180 -11.49 16.35 21.64
N ASP A 181 -12.68 16.31 22.25
CA ASP A 181 -12.85 16.45 23.70
C ASP A 181 -12.22 15.28 24.46
N LEU A 182 -12.37 14.06 23.95
CA LEU A 182 -11.72 12.88 24.52
C LEU A 182 -10.20 13.04 24.50
N ALA A 183 -9.61 13.47 23.37
CA ALA A 183 -8.16 13.68 23.26
C ALA A 183 -7.65 14.73 24.24
N ARG A 184 -8.39 15.83 24.44
CA ARG A 184 -8.05 16.84 25.45
C ARG A 184 -8.07 16.25 26.87
N LYS A 185 -9.11 15.49 27.21
CA LYS A 185 -9.23 14.86 28.55
C LYS A 185 -8.13 13.84 28.81
N VAL A 186 -7.80 13.01 27.81
CA VAL A 186 -6.69 12.06 27.89
C VAL A 186 -5.38 12.81 28.10
N ALA A 187 -5.08 13.85 27.32
CA ALA A 187 -3.86 14.63 27.47
C ALA A 187 -3.71 15.22 28.88
N VAL A 188 -4.79 15.73 29.48
CA VAL A 188 -4.78 16.22 30.87
C VAL A 188 -4.53 15.09 31.87
N ALA A 189 -5.23 13.96 31.72
CA ALA A 189 -5.13 12.82 32.64
C ALA A 189 -3.76 12.13 32.60
N THR A 190 -3.08 12.15 31.45
CA THR A 190 -1.80 11.45 31.24
C THR A 190 -0.59 12.38 31.23
N ARG A 191 -0.82 13.70 31.17
CA ARG A 191 0.22 14.74 31.00
C ARG A 191 1.10 14.53 29.75
N SER A 192 0.56 13.83 28.75
CA SER A 192 1.27 13.57 27.50
C SER A 192 1.10 14.73 26.53
N ARG A 193 2.16 15.02 25.75
CA ARG A 193 2.19 16.17 24.83
C ARG A 193 1.38 15.95 23.57
N ASN A 194 1.40 14.73 23.04
CA ASN A 194 0.67 14.37 21.83
C ASN A 194 -0.11 13.07 22.05
N ILE A 195 -1.35 13.04 21.57
CA ILE A 195 -2.26 11.89 21.69
C ILE A 195 -2.75 11.49 20.32
N LEU A 196 -2.60 10.23 19.93
CA LEU A 196 -3.24 9.64 18.76
C LEU A 196 -4.36 8.70 19.22
N ILE A 197 -5.60 9.17 19.16
CA ILE A 197 -6.76 8.31 19.43
C ILE A 197 -7.00 7.43 18.20
N LYS A 198 -6.89 6.11 18.40
CA LYS A 198 -7.15 5.09 17.38
C LYS A 198 -8.66 4.84 17.30
N GLY A 199 -9.28 5.21 16.18
CA GLY A 199 -10.75 5.15 16.01
C GLY A 199 -11.26 3.75 15.68
N GLY A 200 -10.43 2.92 15.04
CA GLY A 200 -10.55 1.47 14.76
C GLY A 200 -11.96 0.88 14.52
N HIS A 201 -12.80 0.90 15.54
CA HIS A 201 -14.11 0.25 15.62
C HIS A 201 -15.31 1.17 15.37
N ILE A 202 -15.15 2.49 15.31
CA ILE A 202 -16.26 3.40 14.98
C ILE A 202 -16.30 3.63 13.46
N PRO A 203 -17.23 2.97 12.73
CA PRO A 203 -17.47 3.35 11.35
C PRO A 203 -18.22 4.68 11.32
N TRP A 204 -17.59 5.71 10.76
CA TRP A 204 -18.31 6.92 10.37
C TRP A 204 -18.96 6.68 9.01
N GLY A 205 -20.28 6.79 8.95
CA GLY A 205 -21.04 6.61 7.71
C GLY A 205 -21.18 7.91 6.93
N ARG A 206 -20.82 7.90 5.65
CA ARG A 206 -21.23 8.90 4.67
C ARG A 206 -21.48 8.22 3.33
N ASP A 207 -22.63 8.49 2.72
CA ASP A 207 -22.99 7.99 1.37
C ASP A 207 -22.81 6.46 1.20
N GLY A 208 -23.20 5.68 2.23
CA GLY A 208 -23.10 4.22 2.21
C GLY A 208 -21.69 3.64 2.38
N LYS A 209 -20.67 4.49 2.64
CA LYS A 209 -19.28 4.07 2.90
C LYS A 209 -18.91 4.29 4.37
N ASN A 210 -18.21 3.31 4.94
CA ASN A 210 -17.70 3.35 6.30
C ASN A 210 -16.21 3.69 6.30
N PHE A 211 -15.83 4.68 7.10
CA PHE A 211 -14.44 5.10 7.27
C PHE A 211 -13.96 4.87 8.70
N VAL A 212 -12.69 4.51 8.85
CA VAL A 212 -11.97 4.57 10.12
C VAL A 212 -11.33 5.95 10.21
N THR A 213 -11.43 6.59 11.38
CA THR A 213 -10.83 7.91 11.61
C THR A 213 -9.97 7.89 12.86
N ASP A 214 -8.69 8.18 12.68
CA ASP A 214 -7.73 8.37 13.77
C ASP A 214 -7.48 9.87 13.96
N VAL A 215 -7.34 10.30 15.21
CA VAL A 215 -7.23 11.72 15.56
C VAL A 215 -5.94 11.96 16.33
N LEU A 216 -5.02 12.72 15.73
CA LEU A 216 -3.82 13.21 16.40
C LEU A 216 -4.10 14.59 17.00
N TYR A 217 -3.93 14.71 18.31
CA TYR A 217 -3.96 15.97 19.05
C TYR A 217 -2.55 16.41 19.40
N LEU A 218 -2.17 17.58 18.90
CA LEU A 218 -0.91 18.28 19.18
C LEU A 218 -1.17 19.32 20.27
N CYS A 219 -0.91 18.97 21.53
CA CYS A 219 -1.40 19.76 22.67
C CYS A 219 -0.83 21.18 22.71
N HIS A 220 0.47 21.36 22.41
CA HIS A 220 1.12 22.67 22.42
C HIS A 220 0.59 23.63 21.36
N GLU A 221 0.14 23.11 20.21
CA GLU A 221 -0.46 23.90 19.13
C GLU A 221 -1.98 24.02 19.27
N ASN A 222 -2.59 23.32 20.22
CA ASN A 222 -4.04 23.09 20.32
C ASN A 222 -4.64 22.70 18.95
N LYS A 223 -3.97 21.79 18.24
CA LYS A 223 -4.27 21.45 16.85
C LYS A 223 -4.63 19.98 16.71
N PHE A 224 -5.59 19.70 15.85
CA PHE A 224 -6.03 18.35 15.50
C PHE A 224 -5.65 18.02 14.06
N VAL A 225 -5.19 16.80 13.83
CA VAL A 225 -4.96 16.24 12.50
C VAL A 225 -5.78 14.96 12.39
N LEU A 226 -6.62 14.89 11.36
CA LEU A 226 -7.52 13.77 11.11
C LEU A 226 -6.95 12.91 10.00
N TYR A 227 -6.89 11.61 10.26
CA TYR A 227 -6.51 10.60 9.28
C TYR A 227 -7.72 9.71 9.03
N SER A 228 -8.26 9.75 7.82
CA SER A 228 -9.41 8.94 7.43
C SER A 228 -9.02 7.92 6.37
N GLY A 229 -9.32 6.66 6.62
CA GLY A 229 -9.07 5.55 5.70
C GLY A 229 -10.31 4.67 5.50
N PRO A 230 -10.36 3.88 4.41
CA PRO A 230 -11.46 2.96 4.18
C PRO A 230 -11.52 1.89 5.28
N ARG A 231 -12.73 1.54 5.75
CA ARG A 231 -12.88 0.41 6.66
C ARG A 231 -12.71 -0.89 5.90
N ILE A 232 -11.62 -1.62 6.19
CA ILE A 232 -11.38 -2.94 5.63
C ILE A 232 -12.20 -3.98 6.41
N LEU A 233 -13.05 -4.74 5.71
CA LEU A 233 -13.83 -5.83 6.29
C LEU A 233 -12.97 -7.08 6.40
N THR A 234 -12.31 -7.26 7.55
CA THR A 234 -11.51 -8.44 7.87
C THR A 234 -11.48 -8.70 9.37
N THR A 235 -11.26 -9.96 9.73
CA THR A 235 -11.01 -10.42 11.10
C THR A 235 -9.51 -10.43 11.44
N ALA A 236 -8.63 -10.39 10.44
CA ALA A 236 -7.18 -10.40 10.61
C ALA A 236 -6.65 -9.01 11.03
N THR A 237 -6.87 -8.66 12.30
CA THR A 237 -6.47 -7.37 12.89
C THR A 237 -5.57 -7.52 14.13
N HIS A 238 -5.10 -8.75 14.39
CA HIS A 238 -4.18 -9.03 15.48
C HIS A 238 -2.84 -8.32 15.26
N GLY A 239 -2.38 -7.58 16.27
CA GLY A 239 -1.12 -6.84 16.23
C GLY A 239 -1.16 -5.44 15.61
N THR A 240 -2.32 -4.96 15.17
CA THR A 240 -2.46 -3.61 14.55
C THR A 240 -1.96 -2.48 15.45
N GLY A 241 -2.28 -2.50 16.75
CA GLY A 241 -1.81 -1.49 17.72
C GLY A 241 -0.28 -1.49 17.90
N CYS A 242 0.31 -2.66 18.16
CA CYS A 242 1.76 -2.80 18.33
C CYS A 242 2.52 -2.33 17.08
N THR A 243 2.04 -2.76 15.91
CA THR A 243 2.59 -2.38 14.60
C THR A 243 2.49 -0.87 14.39
N LEU A 244 1.34 -0.25 14.66
CA LEU A 244 1.16 1.19 14.48
C LEU A 244 2.18 1.99 15.28
N ALA A 245 2.29 1.71 16.58
CA ALA A 245 3.23 2.42 17.45
C ALA A 245 4.69 2.19 17.04
N SER A 246 5.04 0.99 16.60
CA SER A 246 6.39 0.66 16.12
C SER A 246 6.74 1.31 14.77
N ALA A 247 5.77 1.42 13.87
CA ALA A 247 5.93 2.15 12.60
C ALA A 247 6.15 3.65 12.87
N ILE A 248 5.35 4.25 13.76
CA ILE A 248 5.52 5.65 14.17
C ILE A 248 6.89 5.85 14.82
N ALA A 249 7.30 4.98 15.74
CA ALA A 249 8.60 5.05 16.39
C ALA A 249 9.75 4.96 15.38
N SER A 250 9.65 4.10 14.37
CA SER A 250 10.64 3.97 13.30
C SER A 250 10.74 5.22 12.43
N ASN A 251 9.60 5.85 12.11
CA ASN A 251 9.56 7.09 11.34
C ASN A 251 10.14 8.27 12.15
N LEU A 252 9.82 8.35 13.44
CA LEU A 252 10.41 9.35 14.34
C LEU A 252 11.92 9.18 14.48
N ALA A 253 12.40 7.94 14.61
CA ALA A 253 13.84 7.65 14.68
C ALA A 253 14.60 8.10 13.44
N ARG A 254 13.94 8.07 12.27
CA ARG A 254 14.49 8.57 11.00
C ARG A 254 14.42 10.11 10.87
N GLY A 255 13.79 10.80 11.82
CA GLY A 255 13.68 12.26 11.86
C GLY A 255 12.47 12.84 11.14
N TYR A 256 11.46 12.03 10.79
CA TYR A 256 10.23 12.54 10.21
C TYR A 256 9.41 13.34 11.24
N PRO A 257 8.75 14.45 10.85
CA PRO A 257 7.78 15.15 11.68
C PRO A 257 6.67 14.21 12.17
N LEU A 258 6.16 14.47 13.39
CA LEU A 258 5.19 13.59 14.04
C LEU A 258 3.94 13.30 13.19
N SER A 259 3.39 14.30 12.50
CA SER A 259 2.23 14.10 11.63
C SER A 259 2.53 13.19 10.42
N GLN A 260 3.74 13.27 9.86
CA GLN A 260 4.20 12.37 8.80
C GLN A 260 4.45 10.96 9.35
N ALA A 261 5.06 10.86 10.54
CA ALA A 261 5.29 9.58 11.20
C ALA A 261 3.98 8.83 11.50
N VAL A 262 2.94 9.56 11.95
CA VAL A 262 1.59 9.04 12.17
C VAL A 262 0.93 8.64 10.85
N TYR A 263 0.97 9.50 9.82
CA TYR A 263 0.44 9.16 8.49
C TYR A 263 1.04 7.85 7.96
N GLY A 264 2.38 7.75 7.93
CA GLY A 264 3.08 6.57 7.45
C GLY A 264 2.79 5.31 8.28
N GLY A 265 2.65 5.45 9.60
CA GLY A 265 2.26 4.34 10.48
C GLY A 265 0.85 3.82 10.20
N ILE A 266 -0.12 4.72 10.00
CA ILE A 266 -1.50 4.36 9.67
C ILE A 266 -1.57 3.69 8.29
N GLU A 267 -0.92 4.28 7.28
CA GLU A 267 -0.89 3.72 5.92
C GLU A 267 -0.24 2.33 5.90
N TYR A 268 0.87 2.13 6.63
CA TYR A 268 1.55 0.85 6.74
C TYR A 268 0.65 -0.24 7.36
N VAL A 269 -0.04 0.07 8.46
CA VAL A 269 -0.97 -0.87 9.11
C VAL A 269 -2.14 -1.19 8.19
N GLN A 270 -2.75 -0.19 7.55
CA GLN A 270 -3.84 -0.43 6.61
C GLN A 270 -3.38 -1.28 5.40
N GLY A 271 -2.17 -1.07 4.90
CA GLY A 271 -1.56 -1.92 3.87
C GLY A 271 -1.44 -3.37 4.33
N GLY A 272 -0.86 -3.60 5.50
CA GLY A 272 -0.70 -4.95 6.08
C GLY A 272 -2.03 -5.65 6.37
N VAL A 273 -3.07 -4.92 6.78
CA VAL A 273 -4.43 -5.43 6.99
C VAL A 273 -5.12 -5.74 5.65
N SER A 274 -4.98 -4.86 4.66
CA SER A 274 -5.66 -4.98 3.37
C SER A 274 -5.09 -6.13 2.53
N ILE A 275 -3.76 -6.29 2.55
CA ILE A 275 -3.09 -7.37 1.82
C ILE A 275 -3.25 -8.68 2.58
N GLY A 276 -3.11 -8.65 3.92
CA GLY A 276 -3.31 -9.81 4.77
C GLY A 276 -2.31 -10.95 4.51
N CYS A 277 -2.42 -12.00 5.31
CA CYS A 277 -1.65 -13.23 5.13
C CYS A 277 -2.43 -14.44 5.66
N GLN A 278 -2.19 -15.61 5.08
CA GLN A 278 -2.81 -16.87 5.50
C GLN A 278 -1.76 -17.75 6.19
N VAL A 279 -1.48 -17.44 7.45
CA VAL A 279 -0.47 -18.15 8.26
C VAL A 279 -1.06 -18.99 9.39
N THR A 280 -2.37 -18.86 9.64
CA THR A 280 -3.06 -19.61 10.67
C THR A 280 -3.54 -20.96 10.14
N SER A 281 -3.57 -21.97 11.02
CA SER A 281 -4.17 -23.27 10.70
C SER A 281 -5.67 -23.12 10.42
N SER A 282 -6.22 -24.05 9.65
CA SER A 282 -7.61 -24.01 9.16
C SER A 282 -8.70 -23.94 10.24
N HIS A 283 -8.41 -24.29 11.49
CA HIS A 283 -9.35 -24.18 12.62
C HIS A 283 -9.41 -22.77 13.23
N ILE A 284 -8.48 -21.88 12.89
CA ILE A 284 -8.45 -20.47 13.32
C ILE A 284 -8.91 -19.61 12.14
N LYS A 285 -10.20 -19.23 12.15
CA LYS A 285 -10.86 -18.53 11.02
C LYS A 285 -11.25 -17.07 11.31
N ASN A 286 -11.41 -16.73 12.59
CA ASN A 286 -12.01 -15.46 13.02
C ASN A 286 -11.03 -14.50 13.70
N ASN A 287 -9.73 -14.83 13.69
CA ASN A 287 -8.67 -13.92 14.13
C ASN A 287 -7.36 -14.32 13.44
N GLY A 288 -6.54 -13.35 13.09
CA GLY A 288 -5.28 -13.59 12.40
C GLY A 288 -4.36 -12.37 12.45
N PRO A 289 -3.04 -12.59 12.32
CA PRO A 289 -2.08 -11.50 12.24
C PRO A 289 -2.21 -10.73 10.93
N ILE A 290 -1.74 -9.50 10.94
CA ILE A 290 -1.58 -8.71 9.71
C ILE A 290 -0.32 -9.13 8.94
N ASN A 291 -0.22 -8.71 7.69
CA ASN A 291 1.00 -8.90 6.90
C ASN A 291 2.01 -7.78 7.19
N HIS A 292 3.07 -8.11 7.93
CA HIS A 292 4.13 -7.15 8.27
C HIS A 292 5.22 -7.07 7.18
N VAL A 293 5.16 -7.91 6.15
CA VAL A 293 6.25 -8.08 5.17
C VAL A 293 5.77 -7.81 3.74
N PHE A 294 4.62 -7.15 3.58
CA PHE A 294 3.96 -6.95 2.28
C PHE A 294 4.79 -6.15 1.26
N ALA A 295 5.85 -5.48 1.71
CA ALA A 295 6.77 -4.70 0.87
C ALA A 295 8.22 -5.21 0.95
N VAL A 296 8.48 -6.34 1.62
CA VAL A 296 9.81 -6.95 1.70
C VAL A 296 10.01 -7.87 0.50
N GLU A 297 11.11 -7.67 -0.22
CA GLU A 297 11.47 -8.50 -1.37
C GLU A 297 12.15 -9.81 -0.92
N VAL A 298 11.95 -10.88 -1.69
CA VAL A 298 12.63 -12.17 -1.46
C VAL A 298 14.04 -12.07 -2.04
N PRO A 299 15.12 -12.09 -1.23
CA PRO A 299 16.46 -11.83 -1.73
C PRO A 299 16.91 -12.82 -2.81
N LEU A 300 16.52 -14.09 -2.68
CA LEU A 300 16.93 -15.15 -3.60
C LEU A 300 16.40 -14.92 -5.03
N GLU A 301 15.20 -14.37 -5.20
CA GLU A 301 14.61 -14.11 -6.52
C GLU A 301 15.50 -13.16 -7.35
N GLY A 302 15.99 -12.09 -6.73
CA GLY A 302 16.95 -11.19 -7.37
C GLY A 302 18.34 -11.80 -7.50
N MET A 303 18.82 -12.55 -6.50
CA MET A 303 20.18 -13.12 -6.51
C MET A 303 20.42 -14.13 -7.63
N VAL A 304 19.42 -14.96 -7.98
CA VAL A 304 19.57 -15.97 -9.05
C VAL A 304 19.28 -15.41 -10.45
N GLN A 305 18.69 -14.23 -10.53
CA GLN A 305 18.46 -13.49 -11.78
C GLN A 305 19.55 -12.45 -12.05
N ASP A 306 20.47 -12.24 -11.10
CA ASP A 306 21.58 -11.30 -11.24
C ASP A 306 22.49 -11.73 -12.39
N GLU A 307 22.87 -10.76 -13.23
CA GLU A 307 23.71 -11.00 -14.42
C GLU A 307 25.04 -11.69 -14.10
N CYS A 308 25.58 -11.46 -12.89
CA CYS A 308 26.83 -12.06 -12.45
C CYS A 308 26.66 -13.45 -11.82
N PHE A 309 25.44 -14.01 -11.73
CA PHE A 309 25.22 -15.33 -11.15
C PHE A 309 25.79 -16.45 -12.04
N THR A 310 26.95 -16.98 -11.67
CA THR A 310 27.71 -17.94 -12.50
C THR A 310 27.33 -19.42 -12.29
N ALA A 311 26.29 -19.73 -11.52
CA ALA A 311 25.99 -21.10 -11.10
C ALA A 311 24.86 -21.78 -11.89
N GLN A 312 24.33 -21.13 -12.94
CA GLN A 312 23.14 -21.57 -13.68
C GLN A 312 23.28 -22.98 -14.28
N ASP A 313 24.49 -23.36 -14.70
CA ASP A 313 24.75 -24.65 -15.35
C ASP A 313 24.90 -25.82 -14.38
N VAL A 314 25.07 -25.53 -13.08
CA VAL A 314 25.32 -26.53 -12.03
C VAL A 314 24.22 -26.56 -10.97
N ILE A 315 23.39 -25.51 -10.88
CA ILE A 315 22.19 -25.48 -10.07
C ILE A 315 20.98 -25.55 -11.01
N PRO A 316 20.22 -26.66 -11.02
CA PRO A 316 19.02 -26.75 -11.84
C PRO A 316 18.01 -25.69 -11.41
N ALA A 317 17.47 -24.95 -12.39
CA ALA A 317 16.34 -24.05 -12.16
C ALA A 317 15.09 -24.85 -11.75
N ALA A 318 14.20 -24.22 -10.99
CA ALA A 318 12.87 -24.79 -10.75
C ALA A 318 12.14 -24.92 -12.10
N VAL A 319 11.80 -26.15 -12.49
CA VAL A 319 11.04 -26.41 -13.70
C VAL A 319 9.56 -26.30 -13.38
N ASN A 320 8.97 -25.16 -13.73
CA ASN A 320 7.52 -24.97 -13.69
C ASN A 320 6.95 -25.08 -15.11
N PRO A 321 5.77 -25.73 -15.27
CA PRO A 321 5.08 -25.72 -16.55
C PRO A 321 4.80 -24.28 -17.00
N THR A 322 4.82 -24.01 -18.30
CA THR A 322 4.46 -22.68 -18.83
C THR A 322 2.94 -22.50 -18.84
N ILE A 323 2.46 -21.27 -18.87
CA ILE A 323 1.03 -20.99 -18.98
C ILE A 323 0.44 -21.66 -20.24
N SER A 324 1.15 -21.59 -21.37
CA SER A 324 0.74 -22.22 -22.63
C SER A 324 0.60 -23.75 -22.56
N SER A 325 1.16 -24.40 -21.54
CA SER A 325 1.00 -25.84 -21.34
C SER A 325 -0.29 -26.22 -20.61
N ILE A 326 -0.94 -25.25 -19.94
CA ILE A 326 -2.16 -25.47 -19.15
C ILE A 326 -3.40 -24.78 -19.73
N ILE A 327 -3.21 -23.85 -20.66
CA ILE A 327 -4.31 -23.23 -21.42
C ILE A 327 -4.31 -23.70 -22.87
N ALA A 328 -5.48 -23.77 -23.49
CA ALA A 328 -5.63 -24.05 -24.90
C ALA A 328 -5.99 -22.77 -25.66
N GLY A 329 -5.32 -22.55 -26.80
CA GLY A 329 -5.65 -21.45 -27.71
C GLY A 329 -4.97 -20.12 -27.36
N ASP A 330 -5.62 -19.03 -27.78
CA ASP A 330 -5.11 -17.68 -27.67
C ASP A 330 -5.23 -17.12 -26.24
N PHE A 331 -4.15 -16.51 -25.74
CA PHE A 331 -4.10 -16.02 -24.37
C PHE A 331 -5.01 -14.81 -24.14
N PHE A 332 -5.17 -13.92 -25.12
CA PHE A 332 -6.09 -12.80 -24.98
C PHE A 332 -7.54 -13.29 -24.84
N GLU A 333 -7.97 -14.24 -25.68
CA GLU A 333 -9.30 -14.86 -25.58
C GLU A 333 -9.50 -15.60 -24.24
N TYR A 334 -8.46 -16.27 -23.74
CA TYR A 334 -8.49 -16.87 -22.40
C TYR A 334 -8.67 -15.80 -21.32
N LEU A 335 -7.90 -14.71 -21.36
CA LEU A 335 -7.98 -13.62 -20.38
C LEU A 335 -9.38 -13.03 -20.32
N VAL A 336 -9.94 -12.61 -21.45
CA VAL A 336 -11.24 -11.90 -21.48
C VAL A 336 -12.44 -12.81 -21.19
N SER A 337 -12.31 -14.11 -21.40
CA SER A 337 -13.35 -15.10 -21.07
C SER A 337 -13.27 -15.61 -19.62
N HIS A 338 -12.13 -15.41 -18.94
CA HIS A 338 -11.92 -15.91 -17.58
C HIS A 338 -12.90 -15.26 -16.58
N PRO A 339 -13.52 -16.02 -15.65
CA PRO A 339 -14.53 -15.50 -14.72
C PRO A 339 -14.08 -14.30 -13.86
N LYS A 340 -12.77 -14.19 -13.56
CA LYS A 340 -12.21 -13.04 -12.83
C LYS A 340 -12.15 -11.75 -13.66
N VAL A 341 -12.02 -11.85 -14.98
CA VAL A 341 -11.79 -10.70 -15.87
C VAL A 341 -13.07 -10.29 -16.59
N LYS A 342 -13.84 -11.29 -17.05
CA LYS A 342 -15.01 -11.12 -17.91
C LYS A 342 -15.99 -10.03 -17.45
N PRO A 343 -16.40 -9.94 -16.16
CA PRO A 343 -17.33 -8.90 -15.72
C PRO A 343 -16.77 -7.47 -15.90
N HIS A 344 -15.48 -7.29 -15.61
CA HIS A 344 -14.81 -6.00 -15.77
C HIS A 344 -14.56 -5.67 -17.24
N TRP A 345 -14.20 -6.67 -18.04
CA TRP A 345 -14.02 -6.53 -19.48
C TRP A 345 -15.33 -6.14 -20.18
N GLU A 346 -16.44 -6.83 -19.88
CA GLU A 346 -17.76 -6.52 -20.46
C GLU A 346 -18.27 -5.14 -20.02
N SER A 347 -18.08 -4.77 -18.74
CA SER A 347 -18.41 -3.43 -18.24
C SER A 347 -17.62 -2.33 -18.96
N TYR A 348 -16.38 -2.64 -19.32
CA TYR A 348 -15.51 -1.75 -20.05
C TYR A 348 -15.95 -1.63 -21.52
N ILE A 349 -15.96 -2.71 -22.30
CA ILE A 349 -16.19 -2.60 -23.76
C ILE A 349 -17.62 -2.20 -24.16
N HIS A 350 -18.60 -2.36 -23.25
CA HIS A 350 -19.99 -1.96 -23.47
C HIS A 350 -20.35 -0.62 -22.79
N HIS A 351 -19.35 0.17 -22.37
CA HIS A 351 -19.58 1.36 -21.56
C HIS A 351 -20.35 2.46 -22.30
N ASP A 352 -21.29 3.10 -21.58
CA ASP A 352 -22.18 4.13 -22.12
C ASP A 352 -21.47 5.37 -22.68
N PHE A 353 -20.29 5.70 -22.17
CA PHE A 353 -19.45 6.78 -22.71
C PHE A 353 -19.19 6.58 -24.21
N VAL A 354 -18.72 5.39 -24.60
CA VAL A 354 -18.39 5.08 -26.01
C VAL A 354 -19.65 5.08 -26.86
N ARG A 355 -20.75 4.53 -26.34
CA ARG A 355 -22.06 4.58 -26.99
C ARG A 355 -22.50 6.01 -27.27
N GLN A 356 -22.43 6.91 -26.28
CA GLN A 356 -22.83 8.31 -26.44
C GLN A 356 -21.89 9.10 -27.37
N VAL A 357 -20.61 8.77 -27.42
CA VAL A 357 -19.70 9.34 -28.44
C VAL A 357 -20.08 8.86 -29.84
N ALA A 358 -20.31 7.55 -30.02
CA ALA A 358 -20.69 6.96 -31.30
C ALA A 358 -22.04 7.51 -31.82
N GLU A 359 -23.02 7.69 -30.94
CA GLU A 359 -24.33 8.28 -31.26
C GLU A 359 -24.27 9.81 -31.44
N GLY A 360 -23.19 10.46 -31.01
CA GLY A 360 -23.04 11.91 -31.00
C GLY A 360 -23.87 12.63 -29.95
N THR A 361 -24.29 11.93 -28.89
CA THR A 361 -25.19 12.43 -27.84
C THR A 361 -24.46 12.91 -26.59
N LEU A 362 -23.16 12.61 -26.44
CA LEU A 362 -22.36 13.02 -25.29
C LEU A 362 -22.24 14.56 -25.22
N PRO A 363 -22.47 15.22 -24.07
CA PRO A 363 -22.21 16.64 -23.91
C PRO A 363 -20.75 17.02 -24.16
N ARG A 364 -20.51 18.10 -24.91
CA ARG A 364 -19.16 18.53 -25.35
C ARG A 364 -18.15 18.71 -24.22
N HIS A 365 -18.57 19.30 -23.09
CA HIS A 365 -17.67 19.52 -21.95
C HIS A 365 -17.18 18.21 -21.31
N LYS A 366 -17.97 17.13 -21.37
CA LYS A 366 -17.59 15.80 -20.87
C LYS A 366 -16.53 15.16 -21.76
N PHE A 367 -16.69 15.33 -23.08
CA PHE A 367 -15.68 14.89 -24.03
C PHE A 367 -14.39 15.70 -23.91
N GLN A 368 -14.49 17.02 -23.74
CA GLN A 368 -13.32 17.86 -23.46
C GLN A 368 -12.56 17.37 -22.22
N PHE A 369 -13.27 17.15 -21.11
CA PHE A 369 -12.68 16.60 -19.89
C PHE A 369 -12.00 15.25 -20.15
N PHE A 370 -12.64 14.34 -20.91
CA PHE A 370 -12.02 13.08 -21.32
C PHE A 370 -10.69 13.31 -22.05
N ILE A 371 -10.65 14.17 -23.07
CA ILE A 371 -9.45 14.45 -23.87
C ILE A 371 -8.33 15.06 -23.00
N GLU A 372 -8.66 15.96 -22.07
CA GLU A 372 -7.69 16.52 -21.12
C GLU A 372 -7.09 15.42 -20.23
N GLN A 373 -7.93 14.56 -19.67
CA GLN A 373 -7.47 13.45 -18.82
C GLN A 373 -6.68 12.42 -19.62
N ASP A 374 -7.09 12.13 -20.86
CA ASP A 374 -6.42 11.16 -21.73
C ASP A 374 -5.06 11.68 -22.19
N TYR A 375 -4.92 12.96 -22.53
CA TYR A 375 -3.62 13.57 -22.78
C TYR A 375 -2.67 13.40 -21.57
N ALA A 376 -3.16 13.65 -20.36
CA ALA A 376 -2.37 13.47 -19.14
C ALA A 376 -2.06 11.99 -18.82
N TYR A 377 -2.94 11.07 -19.20
CA TYR A 377 -2.74 9.61 -19.15
C TYR A 377 -1.64 9.17 -20.12
N LEU A 378 -1.74 9.56 -21.38
CA LEU A 378 -0.81 9.19 -22.45
C LEU A 378 0.64 9.60 -22.13
N LEU A 379 0.84 10.69 -21.39
CA LEU A 379 2.17 11.06 -20.90
C LEU A 379 2.77 9.99 -19.96
N ASP A 380 1.98 9.47 -19.02
CA ASP A 380 2.43 8.42 -18.11
C ASP A 380 2.51 7.07 -18.83
N TYR A 381 1.59 6.82 -19.78
CA TYR A 381 1.56 5.62 -20.61
C TYR A 381 2.81 5.53 -21.51
N ALA A 382 3.21 6.62 -22.17
CA ALA A 382 4.45 6.67 -22.94
C ALA A 382 5.68 6.37 -22.07
N ARG A 383 5.75 6.96 -20.88
CA ARG A 383 6.87 6.74 -19.95
C ARG A 383 6.95 5.29 -19.48
N VAL A 384 5.82 4.67 -19.17
CA VAL A 384 5.81 3.29 -18.70
C VAL A 384 6.11 2.29 -19.82
N HIS A 385 5.73 2.59 -21.07
CA HIS A 385 6.16 1.79 -22.22
C HIS A 385 7.68 1.84 -22.45
N CYS A 386 8.35 2.97 -22.14
CA CYS A 386 9.82 2.97 -22.11
C CYS A 386 10.40 2.00 -21.06
N ILE A 387 9.74 1.86 -19.90
CA ILE A 387 10.13 0.88 -18.88
C ILE A 387 9.84 -0.55 -19.36
N ALA A 388 8.71 -0.78 -20.02
CA ALA A 388 8.38 -2.07 -20.64
C ALA A 388 9.49 -2.49 -21.63
N GLY A 389 9.91 -1.58 -22.50
CA GLY A 389 11.06 -1.79 -23.39
C GLY A 389 12.35 -2.12 -22.61
N SER A 390 12.65 -1.41 -21.52
CA SER A 390 13.85 -1.69 -20.71
C SER A 390 13.86 -3.08 -20.04
N LYS A 391 12.69 -3.71 -19.88
CA LYS A 391 12.54 -5.05 -19.30
C LYS A 391 12.31 -6.14 -20.37
N ALA A 392 12.20 -5.76 -21.64
CA ALA A 392 11.87 -6.68 -22.71
C ALA A 392 12.98 -7.72 -22.92
N PRO A 393 12.63 -8.97 -23.24
CA PRO A 393 13.60 -10.08 -23.30
C PRO A 393 14.44 -10.07 -24.57
N SER A 394 14.05 -9.32 -25.59
CA SER A 394 14.73 -9.26 -26.88
C SER A 394 14.72 -7.85 -27.45
N LEU A 395 15.67 -7.54 -28.33
CA LEU A 395 15.73 -6.25 -29.02
C LEU A 395 14.49 -6.03 -29.92
N ASP A 396 13.99 -7.07 -30.57
CA ASP A 396 12.76 -7.02 -31.36
C ASP A 396 11.57 -6.58 -30.49
N ASP A 397 11.51 -7.04 -29.24
CA ASP A 397 10.47 -6.63 -28.29
C ASP A 397 10.67 -5.19 -27.81
N VAL A 398 11.91 -4.72 -27.64
CA VAL A 398 12.21 -3.30 -27.38
C VAL A 398 11.70 -2.41 -28.52
N GLU A 399 11.96 -2.79 -29.76
CA GLU A 399 11.56 -2.01 -30.94
C GLU A 399 10.02 -1.90 -31.06
N LYS A 400 9.28 -2.96 -30.74
CA LYS A 400 7.81 -2.92 -30.66
C LYS A 400 7.32 -1.88 -29.66
N GLU A 401 7.94 -1.79 -28.48
CA GLU A 401 7.58 -0.79 -27.45
C GLU A 401 7.84 0.65 -27.94
N LEU A 402 8.92 0.87 -28.70
CA LEU A 402 9.20 2.19 -29.30
C LEU A 402 8.16 2.62 -30.34
N LEU A 403 7.63 1.66 -31.13
CA LEU A 403 6.54 1.93 -32.06
C LEU A 403 5.25 2.34 -31.32
N ILE A 404 4.97 1.73 -30.17
CA ILE A 404 3.85 2.13 -29.30
C ILE A 404 4.05 3.55 -28.79
N VAL A 405 5.24 3.88 -28.26
CA VAL A 405 5.56 5.24 -27.80
C VAL A 405 5.39 6.28 -28.91
N GLY A 406 5.83 5.97 -30.13
CA GLY A 406 5.62 6.82 -31.31
C GLY A 406 4.14 7.04 -31.60
N SER A 407 3.32 5.99 -31.53
CA SER A 407 1.88 6.04 -31.76
C SER A 407 1.15 6.85 -30.68
N VAL A 408 1.53 6.67 -29.41
CA VAL A 408 1.03 7.45 -28.27
C VAL A 408 1.31 8.94 -28.46
N ARG A 409 2.53 9.29 -28.89
CA ARG A 409 2.90 10.68 -29.17
C ARG A 409 2.06 11.29 -30.30
N ASN A 410 1.76 10.51 -31.34
CA ASN A 410 0.88 10.96 -32.42
C ASN A 410 -0.53 11.25 -31.90
N GLU A 411 -1.09 10.39 -31.04
CA GLU A 411 -2.41 10.61 -30.44
C GLU A 411 -2.41 11.84 -29.51
N MET A 412 -1.34 12.05 -28.72
CA MET A 412 -1.19 13.27 -27.93
C MET A 412 -1.24 14.53 -28.78
N ALA A 413 -0.59 14.55 -29.96
CA ALA A 413 -0.65 15.67 -30.89
C ALA A 413 -2.07 15.86 -31.47
N GLN A 414 -2.84 14.78 -31.67
CA GLN A 414 -4.25 14.89 -32.04
C GLN A 414 -5.08 15.51 -30.91
N HIS A 415 -4.83 15.15 -29.66
CA HIS A 415 -5.50 15.77 -28.52
C HIS A 415 -5.18 17.25 -28.36
N GLU A 416 -3.92 17.65 -28.56
CA GLU A 416 -3.53 19.07 -28.59
C GLU A 416 -4.29 19.83 -29.67
N LYS A 417 -4.38 19.25 -30.88
CA LYS A 417 -5.14 19.82 -31.99
C LYS A 417 -6.63 19.93 -31.65
N ARG A 418 -7.26 18.87 -31.13
CA ARG A 418 -8.68 18.86 -30.72
C ARG A 418 -8.93 19.93 -29.65
N LEU A 419 -8.10 20.00 -28.61
CA LEU A 419 -8.27 20.99 -27.54
C LEU A 419 -8.12 22.43 -28.04
N THR A 420 -7.22 22.67 -29.00
CA THR A 420 -6.97 23.99 -29.57
C THR A 420 -8.08 24.40 -30.55
N GLU A 421 -8.34 23.57 -31.56
CA GLU A 421 -9.22 23.91 -32.69
C GLU A 421 -10.69 23.75 -32.33
N GLU A 422 -11.05 22.68 -31.60
CA GLU A 422 -12.43 22.46 -31.20
C GLU A 422 -12.73 23.26 -29.93
N PHE A 423 -11.95 23.08 -28.86
CA PHE A 423 -12.30 23.58 -27.53
C PHE A 423 -11.72 24.96 -27.18
N GLY A 424 -10.99 25.60 -28.09
CA GLY A 424 -10.52 26.98 -27.93
C GLY A 424 -9.42 27.16 -26.88
N VAL A 425 -8.68 26.10 -26.54
CA VAL A 425 -7.52 26.18 -25.66
C VAL A 425 -6.40 26.92 -26.38
N THR A 426 -5.96 28.06 -25.84
CA THR A 426 -4.94 28.93 -26.46
C THR A 426 -3.68 29.11 -25.61
N ASP A 427 -3.72 28.77 -24.32
CA ASP A 427 -2.57 28.87 -23.42
C ASP A 427 -1.63 27.67 -23.64
N SER A 428 -0.37 27.94 -23.99
CA SER A 428 0.65 26.90 -24.17
C SER A 428 0.96 26.14 -22.88
N ASN A 429 0.72 26.72 -21.72
CA ASN A 429 0.93 26.06 -20.43
C ASN A 429 -0.24 25.18 -20.00
N TYR A 430 -1.36 25.22 -20.71
CA TYR A 430 -2.59 24.52 -20.36
C TYR A 430 -2.35 23.03 -20.11
N PHE A 431 -1.66 22.36 -21.03
CA PHE A 431 -1.37 20.93 -20.98
C PHE A 431 -0.54 20.51 -19.77
N ALA A 432 0.38 21.37 -19.31
CA ALA A 432 1.19 21.12 -18.13
C ALA A 432 0.41 21.33 -16.81
N CYS A 433 -0.69 22.09 -16.86
CA CYS A 433 -1.50 22.44 -15.71
C CYS A 433 -2.81 21.64 -15.59
N ILE A 434 -3.04 20.64 -16.45
CA ILE A 434 -4.22 19.78 -16.39
C ILE A 434 -4.31 19.11 -15.01
N LYS A 435 -5.41 19.37 -14.31
CA LYS A 435 -5.68 18.73 -13.02
C LYS A 435 -6.10 17.28 -13.25
N ARG A 436 -5.29 16.35 -12.74
CA ARG A 436 -5.56 14.91 -12.84
C ARG A 436 -6.72 14.49 -11.92
N SER A 437 -7.69 13.80 -12.50
CA SER A 437 -8.84 13.19 -11.82
C SER A 437 -8.40 12.06 -10.89
N GLN A 438 -9.29 11.65 -9.99
CA GLN A 438 -9.02 10.51 -9.11
C GLN A 438 -8.90 9.20 -9.90
N ALA A 439 -9.69 9.03 -10.96
CA ALA A 439 -9.62 7.86 -11.84
C ALA A 439 -8.25 7.78 -12.54
N LEU A 440 -7.78 8.90 -13.11
CA LEU A 440 -6.46 8.98 -13.74
C LEU A 440 -5.33 8.68 -12.75
N LYS A 441 -5.38 9.26 -11.54
CA LYS A 441 -4.38 9.02 -10.50
C LYS A 441 -4.34 7.54 -10.09
N ALA A 442 -5.49 6.89 -9.96
CA ALA A 442 -5.57 5.47 -9.61
C ALA A 442 -4.97 4.60 -10.72
N TYR A 443 -5.30 4.89 -11.98
CA TYR A 443 -4.79 4.14 -13.13
C TYR A 443 -3.28 4.32 -13.28
N SER A 444 -2.80 5.56 -13.36
CA SER A 444 -1.36 5.84 -13.45
C SER A 444 -0.58 5.27 -12.27
N ARG A 445 -1.12 5.29 -11.05
CA ARG A 445 -0.49 4.63 -9.90
C ARG A 445 -0.34 3.12 -10.12
N TYR A 446 -1.34 2.46 -10.71
CA TYR A 446 -1.37 1.00 -10.87
C TYR A 446 -0.21 0.51 -11.75
N PHE A 447 -0.15 0.93 -13.01
CA PHE A 447 0.92 0.47 -13.90
C PHE A 447 2.31 0.99 -13.48
N ASN A 448 2.40 2.14 -12.81
CA ASN A 448 3.68 2.62 -12.29
C ASN A 448 4.19 1.77 -11.12
N ASP A 449 3.28 1.19 -10.32
CA ASP A 449 3.67 0.25 -9.26
C ASP A 449 4.09 -1.11 -9.85
N VAL A 450 3.33 -1.62 -10.83
CA VAL A 450 3.73 -2.82 -11.61
C VAL A 450 5.07 -2.61 -12.30
N ALA A 451 5.32 -1.42 -12.88
CA ALA A 451 6.59 -1.12 -13.52
C ALA A 451 7.77 -1.08 -12.53
N LYS A 452 7.54 -0.70 -11.27
CA LYS A 452 8.58 -0.66 -10.24
C LYS A 452 8.86 -2.03 -9.63
N ARG A 453 7.82 -2.86 -9.45
CA ARG A 453 7.89 -4.08 -8.62
C ARG A 453 7.71 -5.38 -9.41
N GLY A 454 6.96 -5.32 -10.50
CA GLY A 454 6.62 -6.49 -11.31
C GLY A 454 7.65 -6.80 -12.39
N SER A 455 7.46 -7.96 -13.00
CA SER A 455 8.17 -8.44 -14.18
C SER A 455 7.73 -7.71 -15.46
N TRP A 456 8.43 -7.99 -16.57
CA TRP A 456 8.05 -7.50 -17.90
C TRP A 456 6.64 -7.98 -18.30
N GLN A 457 6.34 -9.25 -18.08
CA GLN A 457 5.08 -9.89 -18.44
C GLN A 457 3.89 -9.27 -17.70
N GLU A 458 4.06 -9.03 -16.40
CA GLU A 458 3.06 -8.34 -15.57
C GLU A 458 2.85 -6.89 -16.05
N LEU A 459 3.93 -6.20 -16.43
CA LEU A 459 3.83 -4.85 -16.95
C LEU A 459 3.07 -4.81 -18.27
N VAL A 460 3.40 -5.66 -19.24
CA VAL A 460 2.68 -5.73 -20.52
C VAL A 460 1.21 -6.11 -20.29
N ALA A 461 0.91 -7.07 -19.42
CA ALA A 461 -0.46 -7.42 -19.05
C ALA A 461 -1.24 -6.24 -18.44
N SER A 462 -0.56 -5.35 -17.71
CA SER A 462 -1.17 -4.13 -17.15
C SER A 462 -1.43 -3.03 -18.19
N LEU A 463 -0.71 -3.04 -19.32
CA LEU A 463 -0.84 -2.02 -20.37
C LEU A 463 -1.78 -2.46 -21.50
N SER A 464 -1.95 -3.77 -21.68
CA SER A 464 -2.71 -4.38 -22.78
C SER A 464 -4.20 -4.02 -22.83
N PRO A 465 -4.94 -3.90 -21.70
CA PRO A 465 -6.37 -3.57 -21.74
C PRO A 465 -6.70 -2.23 -22.41
N CYS A 466 -5.79 -1.24 -22.35
CA CYS A 466 -5.97 0.04 -23.02
C CYS A 466 -6.05 -0.16 -24.54
N LEU A 467 -5.01 -0.73 -25.15
CA LEU A 467 -4.96 -1.01 -26.58
C LEU A 467 -6.15 -1.86 -27.04
N MET A 468 -6.38 -2.98 -26.37
CA MET A 468 -7.40 -3.96 -26.79
C MET A 468 -8.82 -3.44 -26.58
N GLY A 469 -9.08 -2.80 -25.45
CA GLY A 469 -10.43 -2.41 -25.06
C GLY A 469 -10.98 -1.27 -25.88
N TYR A 470 -10.18 -0.26 -26.20
CA TYR A 470 -10.60 0.84 -27.07
C TYR A 470 -11.03 0.32 -28.45
N GLY A 471 -10.22 -0.52 -29.09
CA GLY A 471 -10.57 -1.10 -30.39
C GLY A 471 -11.80 -2.01 -30.34
N LYS A 472 -11.89 -2.88 -29.32
CA LYS A 472 -13.03 -3.81 -29.16
C LYS A 472 -14.34 -3.08 -28.82
N ALA A 473 -14.29 -2.01 -28.02
CA ALA A 473 -15.44 -1.18 -27.72
C ALA A 473 -15.99 -0.49 -28.97
N LEU A 474 -15.12 0.13 -29.79
CA LEU A 474 -15.59 0.77 -31.04
C LEU A 474 -16.06 -0.24 -32.08
N LEU A 475 -15.43 -1.41 -32.18
CA LEU A 475 -15.93 -2.50 -33.02
C LEU A 475 -17.33 -2.95 -32.61
N HIS A 476 -17.62 -3.00 -31.31
CA HIS A 476 -18.95 -3.32 -30.79
C HIS A 476 -20.00 -2.30 -31.26
N PHE A 477 -19.69 -1.00 -31.15
CA PHE A 477 -20.60 0.09 -31.53
C PHE A 477 -20.54 0.49 -33.02
N ARG A 478 -19.74 -0.18 -33.86
CA ARG A 478 -19.48 0.24 -35.26
C ARG A 478 -20.74 0.48 -36.10
N ASN A 479 -21.78 -0.33 -35.88
CA ASN A 479 -23.06 -0.26 -36.61
C ASN A 479 -24.02 0.78 -36.02
N GLN A 480 -23.68 1.38 -34.87
CA GLN A 480 -24.46 2.37 -34.13
C GLN A 480 -23.86 3.78 -34.26
N ILE A 481 -22.76 3.95 -35.01
CA ILE A 481 -22.12 5.26 -35.17
C ILE A 481 -23.02 6.17 -36.01
N ALA A 482 -23.67 7.11 -35.33
CA ALA A 482 -24.52 8.15 -35.90
C ALA A 482 -23.89 9.56 -35.83
N ALA A 483 -22.74 9.70 -35.16
CA ALA A 483 -21.98 10.95 -35.10
C ALA A 483 -21.66 11.48 -36.51
N GLU A 484 -21.91 12.77 -36.74
CA GLU A 484 -21.79 13.42 -38.04
C GLU A 484 -20.33 13.46 -38.52
N LYS A 485 -20.12 13.25 -39.83
CA LYS A 485 -18.78 13.31 -40.44
C LYS A 485 -18.16 14.69 -40.29
N GLY A 486 -16.88 14.72 -39.94
CA GLY A 486 -16.14 15.96 -39.67
C GLY A 486 -16.34 16.51 -38.25
N THR A 487 -17.06 15.80 -37.38
CA THR A 487 -17.11 16.12 -35.95
C THR A 487 -16.00 15.41 -35.18
N VAL A 488 -15.56 16.02 -34.07
CA VAL A 488 -14.55 15.43 -33.17
C VAL A 488 -14.93 14.03 -32.67
N TYR A 489 -16.22 13.76 -32.48
CA TYR A 489 -16.72 12.44 -32.06
C TYR A 489 -16.54 11.40 -33.16
N ARG A 490 -16.88 11.76 -34.41
CA ARG A 490 -16.72 10.86 -35.54
C ARG A 490 -15.25 10.55 -35.82
N GLU A 491 -14.39 11.57 -35.79
CA GLU A 491 -12.94 11.41 -35.97
C GLU A 491 -12.34 10.50 -34.90
N TRP A 492 -12.76 10.66 -33.64
CA TRP A 492 -12.34 9.78 -32.55
C TRP A 492 -12.77 8.33 -32.83
N CYS A 493 -14.03 8.08 -33.21
CA CYS A 493 -14.48 6.72 -33.59
C CYS A 493 -13.70 6.13 -34.76
N ASP A 494 -13.45 6.92 -35.82
CA ASP A 494 -12.75 6.47 -37.01
C ASP A 494 -11.28 6.10 -36.71
N THR A 495 -10.67 6.74 -35.71
CA THR A 495 -9.29 6.46 -35.26
C THR A 495 -9.16 5.02 -34.76
N TYR A 496 -10.01 4.58 -33.84
CA TYR A 496 -9.94 3.22 -33.26
C TYR A 496 -10.50 2.12 -34.18
N LEU A 497 -11.22 2.50 -35.24
CA LEU A 497 -11.67 1.59 -36.30
C LEU A 497 -10.69 1.52 -37.49
N SER A 498 -9.64 2.34 -37.50
CA SER A 498 -8.67 2.39 -38.58
C SER A 498 -7.83 1.11 -38.69
N SER A 499 -7.31 0.83 -39.88
CA SER A 499 -6.50 -0.38 -40.11
C SER A 499 -5.24 -0.42 -39.23
N TRP A 500 -4.55 0.71 -39.08
CA TRP A 500 -3.32 0.77 -38.27
C TRP A 500 -3.58 0.44 -36.80
N TYR A 501 -4.74 0.84 -36.25
CA TYR A 501 -5.10 0.52 -34.87
C TYR A 501 -5.42 -0.98 -34.73
N GLN A 502 -6.14 -1.55 -35.71
CA GLN A 502 -6.44 -2.98 -35.75
C GLN A 502 -5.17 -3.83 -35.89
N ASP A 503 -4.21 -3.41 -36.71
CA ASP A 503 -2.89 -4.04 -36.82
C ASP A 503 -2.14 -3.98 -35.47
N GLY A 504 -2.23 -2.86 -34.76
CA GLY A 504 -1.73 -2.72 -33.39
C GLY A 504 -2.33 -3.74 -32.42
N MET A 505 -3.64 -3.96 -32.46
CA MET A 505 -4.28 -4.99 -31.64
C MET A 505 -3.80 -6.40 -31.99
N VAL A 506 -3.58 -6.72 -33.26
CA VAL A 506 -3.02 -8.02 -33.67
C VAL A 506 -1.62 -8.21 -33.10
N GLN A 507 -0.78 -7.17 -33.12
CA GLN A 507 0.55 -7.22 -32.51
C GLN A 507 0.47 -7.40 -30.99
N GLY A 508 -0.41 -6.67 -30.31
CA GLY A 508 -0.64 -6.83 -28.86
C GLY A 508 -1.11 -8.24 -28.49
N GLN A 509 -1.91 -8.87 -29.35
CA GLN A 509 -2.38 -10.25 -29.15
C GLN A 509 -1.22 -11.24 -29.30
N GLY A 510 -0.36 -11.03 -30.31
CA GLY A 510 0.89 -11.79 -30.46
C GLY A 510 1.80 -11.68 -29.23
N LEU A 511 1.93 -10.48 -28.66
CA LEU A 511 2.73 -10.25 -27.47
C LEU A 511 2.17 -10.96 -26.23
N LEU A 512 0.85 -10.94 -26.02
CA LEU A 512 0.20 -11.70 -24.95
C LEU A 512 0.43 -13.22 -25.10
N ASN A 513 0.39 -13.74 -26.33
CA ASN A 513 0.69 -15.14 -26.58
C ASN A 513 2.15 -15.50 -26.27
N GLN A 514 3.10 -14.61 -26.60
CA GLN A 514 4.51 -14.78 -26.23
C GLN A 514 4.70 -14.82 -24.70
N ILE A 515 3.95 -14.00 -23.96
CA ILE A 515 3.95 -14.03 -22.49
C ILE A 515 3.46 -15.38 -21.97
N ALA A 516 2.35 -15.90 -22.49
CA ALA A 516 1.85 -17.22 -22.07
C ALA A 516 2.86 -18.36 -22.35
N GLN A 517 3.68 -18.23 -23.39
CA GLN A 517 4.71 -19.22 -23.72
C GLN A 517 5.94 -19.16 -22.80
N THR A 518 6.24 -17.99 -22.23
CA THR A 518 7.48 -17.75 -21.47
C THR A 518 7.27 -17.64 -19.96
N SER A 519 6.05 -17.34 -19.51
CA SER A 519 5.69 -17.27 -18.09
C SER A 519 5.41 -18.66 -17.49
N SER A 520 5.76 -18.81 -16.22
CA SER A 520 5.42 -20.02 -15.46
C SER A 520 3.94 -20.04 -15.10
N ALA A 521 3.37 -21.23 -14.97
CA ALA A 521 1.95 -21.45 -14.64
C ALA A 521 1.55 -20.77 -13.31
N ASP A 522 2.46 -20.68 -12.36
CA ASP A 522 2.22 -20.03 -11.05
C ASP A 522 1.97 -18.52 -11.18
N GLN A 523 2.41 -17.89 -12.28
CA GLN A 523 2.18 -16.46 -12.55
C GLN A 523 0.79 -16.17 -13.14
N LEU A 524 0.05 -17.19 -13.59
CA LEU A 524 -1.22 -17.01 -14.30
C LEU A 524 -2.25 -16.22 -13.49
N ASP A 525 -2.38 -16.53 -12.19
CA ASP A 525 -3.37 -15.86 -11.33
C ASP A 525 -3.07 -14.37 -11.14
N ASN A 526 -1.78 -14.02 -11.07
CA ASN A 526 -1.32 -12.63 -10.99
C ASN A 526 -1.64 -11.88 -12.29
N LEU A 527 -1.31 -12.46 -13.45
CA LEU A 527 -1.62 -11.84 -14.76
C LEU A 527 -3.12 -11.63 -14.95
N LEU A 528 -3.94 -12.62 -14.58
CA LEU A 528 -5.41 -12.50 -14.59
C LEU A 528 -5.90 -11.37 -13.69
N SER A 529 -5.36 -11.27 -12.48
CA SER A 529 -5.75 -10.24 -11.51
C SER A 529 -5.33 -8.85 -11.97
N ILE A 530 -4.13 -8.70 -12.55
CA ILE A 530 -3.66 -7.45 -13.16
C ILE A 530 -4.61 -7.02 -14.28
N TYR A 531 -4.89 -7.93 -15.23
CA TYR A 531 -5.74 -7.62 -16.36
C TYR A 531 -7.16 -7.23 -15.92
N ALA A 532 -7.75 -7.95 -14.96
CA ALA A 532 -9.06 -7.65 -14.40
C ALA A 532 -9.11 -6.26 -13.73
N ASN A 533 -8.12 -5.94 -12.89
CA ASN A 533 -8.04 -4.67 -12.18
C ASN A 533 -7.89 -3.49 -13.16
N VAL A 534 -7.09 -3.64 -14.21
CA VAL A 534 -6.93 -2.59 -15.22
C VAL A 534 -8.21 -2.40 -16.04
N CYS A 535 -8.95 -3.47 -16.38
CA CYS A 535 -10.27 -3.33 -17.01
C CYS A 535 -11.25 -2.54 -16.12
N GLU A 536 -11.21 -2.76 -14.81
CA GLU A 536 -12.01 -1.97 -13.86
C GLU A 536 -11.57 -0.50 -13.81
N LEU A 537 -10.26 -0.23 -13.88
CA LEU A 537 -9.72 1.13 -13.91
C LEU A 537 -10.10 1.88 -15.18
N GLU A 538 -10.11 1.21 -16.33
CA GLU A 538 -10.61 1.76 -17.61
C GLU A 538 -12.09 2.14 -17.53
N THR A 539 -12.91 1.25 -16.96
CA THR A 539 -14.34 1.54 -16.72
C THR A 539 -14.51 2.78 -15.85
N LYS A 540 -13.73 2.89 -14.76
CA LYS A 540 -13.72 4.06 -13.87
C LYS A 540 -13.23 5.32 -14.57
N PHE A 541 -12.31 5.21 -15.51
CA PHE A 541 -11.80 6.32 -16.30
C PHE A 541 -12.89 6.91 -17.21
N TRP A 542 -13.56 6.08 -18.01
CA TRP A 542 -14.70 6.53 -18.83
C TRP A 542 -15.90 6.98 -17.98
N SER A 543 -16.19 6.31 -16.87
CA SER A 543 -17.22 6.77 -15.92
C SER A 543 -16.90 8.15 -15.36
N SER A 544 -15.63 8.44 -15.05
CA SER A 544 -15.21 9.77 -14.57
C SER A 544 -15.50 10.86 -15.58
N ALA A 545 -15.43 10.58 -16.88
CA ALA A 545 -15.80 11.54 -17.92
C ALA A 545 -17.31 11.62 -18.12
N LEU A 546 -17.99 10.46 -18.16
CA LEU A 546 -19.44 10.38 -18.35
C LEU A 546 -20.22 11.12 -17.25
N TYR A 547 -19.73 11.10 -16.02
CA TYR A 547 -20.34 11.78 -14.87
C TYR A 547 -19.62 13.07 -14.47
N HIS A 548 -18.77 13.63 -15.35
CA HIS A 548 -18.16 14.92 -15.12
C HIS A 548 -19.19 16.04 -15.30
N ASP A 549 -19.49 16.79 -14.25
CA ASP A 549 -20.31 17.99 -14.33
C ASP A 549 -19.40 19.22 -14.38
N SER A 550 -19.63 20.10 -15.36
CA SER A 550 -19.01 21.43 -15.39
C SER A 550 -19.42 22.22 -14.15
N LYS A 551 -18.44 22.67 -13.36
CA LYS A 551 -18.66 23.57 -12.22
C LYS A 551 -18.74 25.02 -12.66
#